data_AF-A0A965XPF3-F1
#
_entry.id   AF-A0A965XPF3-F1
#
_cell.length_a   1.000
_cell.length_b   1.000
_cell.length_c   1.000
_cell.angle_alpha   90.00
_cell.angle_beta   90.00
_cell.angle_gamma   90.00
#
_symmetry.space_group_name_H-M   'P 1'
#
loop_
_entity.id
_entity.type
_entity.pdbx_description
1 polymer ?
#
loop_
_entity_poly.entity_id
_entity_poly.type
_entity_poly.pdbx_seq_one_letter_code
_entity_poly.pdbx_strand_id
1 'polypeptide(L)' 'MSNTSTRVERAQKPRKCPECGQAPLASILYGMPAFNKELERKMNEGRITLGGCCIRDDDPAWECTHCGLKIFRRQVQ' A
#
# COMPACT_ATOMS: atom_id res chain seq x y z
N MET A 1 -19.21 0.28 -19.92
CA MET A 1 -18.61 0.96 -18.76
C MET A 1 -18.79 0.05 -17.56
N SER A 2 -17.80 -0.77 -17.24
CA SER A 2 -17.90 -1.71 -16.13
C SER A 2 -16.55 -1.84 -15.47
N ASN A 3 -16.16 -0.86 -14.65
CA ASN A 3 -15.08 -1.08 -13.70
C ASN A 3 -15.71 -1.06 -12.31
N THR A 4 -16.23 -2.22 -11.93
CA THR A 4 -16.59 -2.55 -10.56
C THR A 4 -15.31 -2.43 -9.74
N SER A 5 -15.08 -1.25 -9.15
CA SER A 5 -13.94 -0.97 -8.28
C SER A 5 -14.08 -1.84 -7.04
N THR A 6 -13.55 -3.06 -7.12
CA THR A 6 -13.69 -4.05 -6.06
C THR A 6 -12.65 -3.74 -5.01
N ARG A 7 -13.10 -3.25 -3.85
CA ARG A 7 -12.23 -2.98 -2.71
C ARG A 7 -11.55 -4.27 -2.27
N VAL A 8 -10.21 -4.30 -2.32
CA VAL A 8 -9.42 -5.49 -1.93
C VAL A 8 -8.98 -5.37 -0.48
N GLU A 9 -9.52 -6.23 0.38
CA GLU A 9 -9.16 -6.26 1.80
C GLU A 9 -8.36 -7.51 2.17
N ARG A 10 -7.35 -7.35 3.03
CA ARG A 10 -6.53 -8.45 3.55
C ARG A 10 -6.24 -8.25 5.04
N ALA A 11 -6.24 -9.33 5.82
CA ALA A 11 -5.88 -9.29 7.23
C ALA A 11 -4.36 -9.06 7.44
N GLN A 12 -3.54 -9.54 6.51
CA GLN A 12 -2.08 -9.43 6.53
C GLN A 12 -1.56 -8.95 5.18
N LYS A 13 -0.35 -8.38 5.17
CA LYS A 13 0.33 -7.91 3.96
C LYS A 13 0.60 -9.07 3.00
N PRO A 14 0.02 -9.08 1.78
CA PRO A 14 0.32 -10.11 0.80
C PRO A 14 1.79 -10.07 0.38
N ARG A 15 2.37 -11.23 0.06
CA ARG A 15 3.74 -11.31 -0.50
C ARG A 15 3.82 -10.83 -1.95
N LYS A 16 2.73 -11.00 -2.70
CA LYS A 16 2.58 -10.65 -4.12
C LYS A 16 1.25 -9.95 -4.34
N CYS A 17 1.19 -9.08 -5.35
CA CYS A 17 -0.04 -8.39 -5.73
C CYS A 17 -1.09 -9.42 -6.20
N PRO A 18 -2.31 -9.42 -5.65
CA PRO A 18 -3.37 -10.33 -6.08
C PRO A 18 -3.92 -10.01 -7.48
N GLU A 19 -3.66 -8.81 -8.01
CA GLU A 19 -4.09 -8.42 -9.35
C GLU A 19 -3.05 -8.74 -10.42
N CYS A 20 -1.80 -8.31 -10.26
CA CYS A 20 -0.76 -8.49 -11.29
C CYS A 20 0.33 -9.53 -10.95
N GLY A 21 0.30 -10.14 -9.75
CA GLY A 21 1.28 -11.15 -9.33
C GLY A 21 2.68 -10.64 -8.96
N GLN A 22 2.95 -9.34 -9.14
CA GLN A 22 4.27 -8.74 -8.89
C GLN A 22 4.56 -8.51 -7.40
N ALA A 23 5.85 -8.34 -7.07
CA ALA A 23 6.35 -8.07 -5.73
C ALA A 23 7.59 -7.14 -5.79
N PRO A 24 7.91 -6.42 -4.69
CA PRO A 24 7.18 -6.35 -3.42
C PRO A 24 5.91 -5.49 -3.50
N LEU A 25 4.99 -5.68 -2.55
CA LEU A 25 3.99 -4.66 -2.24
C LEU A 25 4.60 -3.61 -1.32
N ALA A 26 4.35 -2.34 -1.60
CA ALA A 26 4.71 -1.24 -0.73
C ALA A 26 3.76 -1.17 0.48
N SER A 27 4.30 -0.79 1.63
CA SER A 27 3.48 -0.26 2.73
C SER A 27 3.27 1.23 2.51
N ILE A 28 2.04 1.71 2.68
CA ILE A 28 1.75 3.14 2.54
C ILE A 28 2.07 3.81 3.88
N LEU A 29 2.97 4.77 3.86
CA LEU A 29 3.37 5.58 5.00
C LEU A 29 2.64 6.91 4.95
N TYR A 30 1.75 7.14 5.92
CA TYR A 30 0.99 8.38 6.07
C TYR A 30 1.67 9.32 7.08
N GLY A 31 1.32 10.60 7.01
CA GLY A 31 1.85 11.62 7.90
C GLY A 31 3.07 12.34 7.32
N MET A 32 3.92 12.86 8.20
CA MET A 32 5.15 13.56 7.85
C MET A 32 6.35 12.75 8.36
N PRO A 33 6.81 11.73 7.61
CA PRO A 33 7.93 10.93 8.02
C PRO A 33 9.24 11.72 7.95
N ALA A 34 10.21 11.36 8.80
CA ALA A 34 11.55 11.86 8.67
C ALA A 34 12.19 11.29 7.38
N PHE A 35 12.52 12.17 6.44
CA PHE A 35 13.21 11.79 5.20
C PHE A 35 14.68 11.49 5.50
N ASN A 36 14.96 10.21 5.73
CA ASN A 36 16.31 9.69 5.94
C ASN A 36 16.69 8.72 4.80
N LYS A 37 17.99 8.40 4.72
CA LYS A 37 18.54 7.51 3.68
C LYS A 37 17.88 6.11 3.68
N GLU A 38 17.42 5.63 4.84
CA GLU A 38 16.76 4.33 4.91
C GLU A 38 15.36 4.36 4.28
N LEU A 39 14.58 5.41 4.55
CA LEU A 39 13.28 5.63 3.94
C LEU A 39 13.43 5.76 2.42
N GLU A 40 14.37 6.59 1.96
CA GLU A 40 14.67 6.77 0.54
C GLU A 40 15.02 5.43 -0.13
N ARG A 41 15.91 4.63 0.49
CA ARG A 41 16.24 3.29 -0.03
C ARG A 41 15.01 2.38 -0.12
N LYS A 42 14.16 2.35 0.91
CA LYS A 42 12.93 1.52 0.90
C LYS A 42 11.92 1.99 -0.15
N MET A 43 11.84 3.29 -0.41
CA MET A 43 11.01 3.85 -1.48
C MET A 43 11.56 3.42 -2.86
N ASN A 44 12.87 3.54 -3.08
CA ASN A 44 13.53 3.10 -4.31
C ASN A 44 13.38 1.59 -4.56
N GLU A 45 13.34 0.78 -3.50
CA GLU A 45 13.07 -0.67 -3.57
C GLU A 45 11.58 -1.02 -3.74
N GLY A 46 10.68 -0.03 -3.80
CA GLY A 46 9.23 -0.25 -3.91
C GLY A 46 8.60 -0.87 -2.66
N ARG A 47 9.27 -0.79 -1.50
CA ARG A 47 8.79 -1.35 -0.22
C ARG A 47 7.94 -0.36 0.58
N ILE A 48 8.07 0.94 0.31
CA ILE A 48 7.28 2.02 0.92
C ILE A 48 6.80 2.98 -0.17
N THR A 49 5.54 3.38 -0.10
CA THR A 49 5.00 4.56 -0.81
C THR A 49 4.49 5.56 0.22
N LEU A 50 4.40 6.83 -0.17
CA LEU A 50 3.89 7.87 0.70
C LEU A 50 2.40 8.09 0.44
N GLY A 51 1.61 8.10 1.52
CA GLY A 51 0.20 8.45 1.49
C GLY A 51 -0.01 9.95 1.69
N GLY A 52 -1.19 10.30 2.20
CA GLY A 52 -1.51 11.66 2.63
C GLY A 52 -0.97 11.99 4.04
N CYS A 53 -1.15 13.24 4.46
CA CYS A 53 -0.77 13.69 5.81
C CYS A 53 -1.64 13.08 6.92
N CYS A 54 -2.87 12.68 6.61
CA CYS A 54 -3.81 12.10 7.56
C CYS A 54 -4.15 10.67 7.15
N ILE A 55 -4.29 9.79 8.14
CA ILE A 55 -4.77 8.42 7.97
C ILE A 55 -6.17 8.30 8.60
N ARG A 56 -7.08 7.64 7.90
CA ARG A 56 -8.44 7.27 8.34
C ARG A 56 -8.55 5.75 8.38
N ASP A 57 -9.59 5.24 9.04
CA ASP A 57 -9.84 3.79 9.12
C ASP A 57 -10.08 3.14 7.76
N ASP A 58 -10.55 3.93 6.79
CA ASP A 58 -10.85 3.46 5.44
C ASP A 58 -9.71 3.68 4.44
N ASP A 59 -8.50 4.04 4.90
CA ASP A 59 -7.35 4.23 4.04
C ASP A 59 -6.63 2.89 3.71
N PRO A 60 -6.07 2.74 2.51
CA PRO A 60 -5.32 1.54 2.14
C PRO A 60 -4.05 1.42 2.97
N ALA A 61 -3.67 0.19 3.31
CA ALA A 61 -2.45 -0.08 4.05
C ALA A 61 -1.27 -0.42 3.13
N TRP A 62 -1.57 -0.96 1.95
CA TRP A 62 -0.57 -1.41 0.99
C TRP A 62 -0.93 -1.00 -0.43
N GLU A 63 0.12 -0.86 -1.24
CA GLU A 63 0.01 -0.48 -2.65
C GLU A 63 0.92 -1.37 -3.50
N CYS A 64 0.43 -1.81 -4.64
CA CYS A 64 1.29 -2.41 -5.64
C CYS A 64 1.98 -1.32 -6.47
N THR A 65 3.30 -1.24 -6.38
CA THR A 65 4.10 -0.26 -7.16
C THR A 65 4.15 -0.55 -8.67
N HIS A 66 3.64 -1.71 -9.11
CA HIS A 66 3.60 -2.10 -10.52
C HIS A 66 2.27 -1.79 -11.22
N CYS A 67 1.13 -2.01 -10.54
CA CYS A 67 -0.21 -1.81 -11.13
C CYS A 67 -1.07 -0.78 -10.39
N GLY A 68 -0.60 -0.25 -9.26
CA GLY A 68 -1.34 0.74 -8.47
C GLY A 68 -2.47 0.17 -7.62
N LEU A 69 -2.65 -1.16 -7.55
CA LEU A 69 -3.67 -1.77 -6.71
C LEU A 69 -3.50 -1.33 -5.24
N LYS A 70 -4.56 -0.75 -4.68
CA LYS A 70 -4.68 -0.40 -3.27
C LYS A 70 -5.31 -1.55 -2.49
N ILE A 71 -4.65 -1.96 -1.41
CA ILE A 71 -5.12 -3.03 -0.53
C ILE A 71 -5.33 -2.49 0.87
N PHE A 72 -6.54 -2.71 1.39
CA PHE A 72 -6.96 -2.25 2.70
C PHE A 72 -6.68 -3.32 3.74
N ARG A 73 -6.19 -2.91 4.90
CA ARG A 73 -6.00 -3.82 6.02
C ARG A 73 -7.32 -3.98 6.74
N ARG A 74 -7.81 -5.22 6.82
CA ARG A 74 -8.99 -5.52 7.63
C ARG A 74 -8.61 -5.36 9.11
N GLN A 75 -9.23 -4.40 9.78
CA GLN A 75 -9.14 -4.29 11.23
C GLN A 75 -10.05 -5.38 11.81
N VAL A 76 -9.47 -6.34 12.53
CA VAL A 76 -10.26 -7.31 13.30
C VAL A 76 -10.57 -6.60 14.60
N GLN A 77 -11.84 -6.26 14.81
CA GLN A 77 -12.33 -5.75 16.08
C GLN A 77 -12.40 -6.90 17.10
#